data_AF-A0A2H0DQV9-F1
#
_entry.id   AF-A0A2H0DQV9-F1
#
_cell.length_a   1.000
_cell.length_b   1.000
_cell.length_c   1.000
_cell.angle_alpha   90.00
_cell.angle_beta   90.00
_cell.angle_gamma   90.00
#
_symmetry.space_group_name_H-M   'P 1'
#
loop_
_entity.id
_entity.type
_entity.pdbx_description
1 polymer ?
#
loop_
_entity_poly.entity_id
_entity_poly.type
_entity_poly.pdbx_seq_one_letter_code
_entity_poly.pdbx_strand_id
1 'polypeptide(L)'
;MTSGGPPATLVGVNCPRCRVNLREFQFPGSSLMLDACPKCGGNWFDRGEIERMNELLGMRTEARLWRPKTASRADGSWREAIGAPLASLPSLWLRSAGVLAALYGMLVAFLFLLAALGVMTSDTAIAMGVGAILFQFFVGPVLMDWSLAWLHSLKWVSPDELPSDLRNFLRDLCAKEGIVSPKLGIIEDGNPNAFTYGRTPRDARLVFTHGLFAVLEPAELRAVAAHEMGHIVHWDMAVMTAASLVPLILYYLYRVCMRSSRSSSSNKKGNPLPAIGLAAFLLYWISEYFVLWLGRVRELYADRYSGHATGEPNDLTSALIKIAYGLAGRRERIDGEAAPASMENAAAKHLGIFDAGSAKGLAAVSSASGGGLSALNMLGAMQWDLWNPWAVYYELHSTHPLPARRIELLGRQSAHLGKPPLILFDLEKPENFLDEFLVDMFFMFLPLIAAGAAFAAAFAFQGVPGPLWAAALGAGAIGYMGKLAFSYRGGSYPDTTVASVLKRVKVSGVRGVPVRLEGTIIGRGSPGFVLSEDMVLQDGTGFVLLDYEQPLALFNWGFAISKVPGLIGRTIAVEGWYRRAPVPYIELRARYEGGRRVVCRALEAKIVFAFALLAGSVAALAGLF
;
A
#
# COMPACT_ATOMS: atom_id res chain seq x y z
N MET A 1 0.37 -39.65 -30.83
CA MET A 1 1.57 -38.80 -30.88
C MET A 1 1.33 -37.60 -29.97
N THR A 2 2.37 -37.14 -29.28
CA THR A 2 2.31 -36.13 -28.22
C THR A 2 2.42 -34.71 -28.77
N SER A 3 1.57 -33.80 -28.31
CA SER A 3 1.81 -32.35 -28.36
C SER A 3 1.37 -31.74 -27.02
N GLY A 4 2.34 -31.44 -26.17
CA GLY A 4 2.07 -30.80 -24.87
C GLY A 4 1.80 -29.31 -25.07
N GLY A 5 0.57 -28.88 -24.75
CA GLY A 5 0.30 -27.46 -24.51
C GLY A 5 0.93 -27.02 -23.17
N PRO A 6 1.20 -25.72 -22.98
CA PRO A 6 1.70 -25.20 -21.72
C PRO A 6 0.69 -25.45 -20.58
N PRO A 7 1.15 -25.53 -19.31
CA PRO A 7 0.25 -25.74 -18.17
C PRO A 7 -0.68 -24.53 -18.03
N ALA A 8 -1.98 -24.74 -18.26
CA ALA A 8 -3.00 -23.70 -18.18
C ALA A 8 -3.10 -23.14 -16.76
N THR A 9 -2.87 -21.84 -16.61
CA THR A 9 -3.10 -21.10 -15.37
C THR A 9 -4.59 -21.03 -15.07
N LEU A 10 -5.02 -21.71 -14.01
CA LEU A 10 -6.39 -21.66 -13.50
C LEU A 10 -6.57 -20.34 -12.73
N VAL A 11 -7.52 -19.49 -13.15
CA VAL A 11 -7.78 -18.19 -12.50
C VAL A 11 -9.28 -17.88 -12.41
N GLY A 12 -9.75 -17.70 -11.16
CA GLY A 12 -10.51 -16.51 -10.77
C GLY A 12 -12.03 -16.46 -10.96
N VAL A 13 -12.62 -17.11 -11.97
CA VAL A 13 -14.07 -17.01 -12.23
C VAL A 13 -14.70 -18.38 -12.48
N ASN A 14 -15.78 -18.69 -11.77
CA ASN A 14 -16.59 -19.88 -12.02
C ASN A 14 -17.62 -19.61 -13.13
N CYS A 15 -17.71 -20.50 -14.12
CA CYS A 15 -18.76 -20.45 -15.13
C CYS A 15 -20.15 -20.48 -14.45
N PRO A 16 -21.00 -19.46 -14.55
CA PRO A 16 -22.28 -19.42 -13.82
C PRO A 16 -23.30 -20.46 -14.29
N ARG A 17 -23.11 -21.06 -15.48
CA ARG A 17 -23.91 -22.21 -15.95
C ARG A 17 -23.45 -23.54 -15.34
N CYS A 18 -22.15 -23.68 -15.05
CA CYS A 18 -21.53 -24.99 -14.76
C CYS A 18 -20.84 -25.10 -13.40
N ARG A 19 -20.63 -23.97 -12.70
CA ARG A 19 -19.87 -23.83 -11.45
C ARG A 19 -18.50 -24.52 -11.47
N VAL A 20 -17.80 -24.39 -12.60
CA VAL A 20 -16.40 -24.84 -12.77
C VAL A 20 -15.56 -23.64 -13.18
N ASN A 21 -14.31 -23.60 -12.72
CA ASN A 21 -13.38 -22.54 -13.08
C ASN A 21 -13.25 -22.42 -14.61
N LEU A 22 -13.35 -21.19 -15.08
CA LEU A 22 -12.97 -20.81 -16.43
C LEU A 22 -11.46 -21.02 -16.61
N ARG A 23 -11.04 -21.20 -17.85
CA ARG A 23 -9.64 -21.32 -18.25
C ARG A 23 -9.31 -20.20 -19.22
N GLU A 24 -8.35 -19.37 -18.82
CA GLU A 24 -7.75 -18.34 -19.67
C GLU A 24 -7.06 -19.04 -20.86
N PHE A 25 -7.36 -18.62 -22.09
CA PHE A 25 -6.70 -19.09 -23.30
C PHE A 25 -6.44 -17.92 -24.26
N GLN A 26 -5.35 -18.00 -25.02
CA GLN A 26 -5.04 -17.01 -26.04
C GLN A 26 -5.91 -17.28 -27.28
N PHE A 27 -6.64 -16.27 -27.75
CA PHE A 27 -7.46 -16.40 -28.95
C PHE A 27 -6.56 -16.56 -30.19
N PRO A 28 -6.72 -17.63 -31.00
CA PRO A 28 -5.77 -17.98 -32.06
C PRO A 28 -5.50 -16.83 -33.04
N GLY A 29 -4.21 -16.56 -33.30
CA GLY A 29 -3.77 -15.50 -34.21
C GLY A 29 -3.80 -14.08 -33.63
N SER A 30 -4.10 -13.91 -32.33
CA SER A 30 -4.14 -12.59 -31.67
C SER A 30 -3.42 -12.60 -30.31
N SER A 31 -3.17 -11.42 -29.73
CA SER A 31 -2.71 -11.26 -28.34
C SER A 31 -3.84 -11.26 -27.31
N LEU A 32 -5.10 -11.42 -27.74
CA LEU A 32 -6.28 -11.37 -26.86
C LEU A 32 -6.35 -12.65 -26.00
N MET A 33 -6.39 -12.48 -24.68
CA MET A 33 -6.71 -13.57 -23.75
C MET A 33 -8.23 -13.58 -23.52
N LEU A 34 -8.82 -14.77 -23.43
CA LEU A 34 -10.25 -14.95 -23.18
C LEU A 34 -10.48 -16.09 -22.19
N ASP A 35 -11.61 -16.05 -21.47
CA ASP A 35 -11.96 -17.07 -20.48
C ASP A 35 -12.95 -18.10 -21.05
N ALA A 36 -12.57 -19.37 -21.13
CA ALA A 36 -13.46 -20.45 -21.61
C ALA A 36 -13.89 -21.41 -20.49
N CYS A 37 -15.17 -21.80 -20.48
CA CYS A 37 -15.65 -22.87 -19.61
C CYS A 37 -15.25 -24.26 -20.16
N PRO A 38 -14.42 -25.06 -19.47
CA PRO A 38 -14.00 -26.37 -19.96
C PRO A 38 -15.14 -27.41 -20.03
N LYS A 39 -16.29 -27.14 -19.39
CA LYS A 39 -17.45 -28.05 -19.36
C LYS A 39 -18.53 -27.72 -20.40
N CYS A 40 -18.69 -26.46 -20.79
CA CYS A 40 -19.74 -26.05 -21.74
C CYS A 40 -19.26 -25.25 -22.95
N GLY A 41 -17.95 -25.01 -23.09
CA GLY A 41 -17.37 -24.27 -24.22
C GLY A 41 -17.79 -22.80 -24.31
N GLY A 42 -18.45 -22.26 -23.28
CA GLY A 42 -18.88 -20.87 -23.25
C GLY A 42 -17.69 -19.94 -22.98
N ASN A 43 -17.47 -18.96 -23.87
CA ASN A 43 -16.47 -17.92 -23.73
C ASN A 43 -17.02 -16.72 -22.95
N TRP A 44 -16.13 -16.09 -22.19
CA TRP A 44 -16.38 -14.98 -21.30
C TRP A 44 -15.44 -13.83 -21.67
N PHE A 45 -15.98 -12.62 -21.68
CA PHE A 45 -15.33 -11.42 -22.16
C PHE A 45 -15.35 -10.37 -21.05
N ASP A 46 -14.18 -9.83 -20.72
CA ASP A 46 -14.08 -8.59 -19.96
C ASP A 46 -14.45 -7.38 -20.83
N ARG A 47 -14.67 -6.24 -20.19
CA ARG A 47 -15.07 -4.99 -20.85
C ARG A 47 -13.98 -4.54 -21.84
N GLY A 48 -14.32 -4.38 -23.11
CA GLY A 48 -13.38 -4.05 -24.18
C GLY A 48 -12.87 -5.27 -24.97
N GLU A 49 -13.01 -6.49 -24.45
CA GLU A 49 -12.52 -7.70 -25.14
C GLU A 49 -13.44 -8.16 -26.27
N ILE A 50 -14.76 -7.96 -26.11
CA ILE A 50 -15.70 -8.29 -27.20
C ILE A 50 -15.60 -7.27 -28.34
N GLU A 51 -15.33 -6.01 -28.05
CA GLU A 51 -15.04 -4.98 -29.05
C GLU A 51 -13.76 -5.33 -29.83
N ARG A 52 -12.66 -5.65 -29.12
CA ARG A 52 -11.41 -6.10 -29.74
C ARG A 52 -11.58 -7.41 -30.54
N MET A 53 -12.36 -8.37 -30.05
CA MET A 53 -12.65 -9.60 -30.79
C MET A 53 -13.49 -9.31 -32.05
N ASN A 54 -14.49 -8.42 -31.95
CA ASN A 54 -15.31 -7.99 -33.06
C ASN A 54 -14.48 -7.27 -34.14
N GLU A 55 -13.51 -6.44 -33.75
CA GLU A 55 -12.51 -5.84 -34.64
C GLU A 55 -11.62 -6.90 -35.32
N LEU A 56 -11.07 -7.85 -34.55
CA LEU A 56 -10.20 -8.92 -35.06
C LEU A 56 -10.92 -9.89 -36.02
N LEU A 57 -12.22 -10.12 -35.82
CA LEU A 57 -13.02 -11.07 -36.59
C LEU A 57 -13.92 -10.42 -37.65
N GLY A 58 -13.99 -9.09 -37.70
CA GLY A 58 -14.93 -8.36 -38.58
C GLY A 58 -16.40 -8.63 -38.27
N MET A 59 -16.74 -9.07 -37.05
CA MET A 59 -18.09 -9.47 -36.65
C MET A 59 -18.74 -8.42 -35.75
N ARG A 60 -20.08 -8.44 -35.65
CA ARG A 60 -20.84 -7.69 -34.64
C ARG A 60 -21.53 -8.65 -33.69
N THR A 61 -20.77 -9.15 -32.71
CA THR A 61 -21.29 -10.02 -31.66
C THR A 61 -21.75 -9.19 -30.48
N GLU A 62 -23.01 -9.36 -30.04
CA GLU A 62 -23.51 -8.78 -28.78
C GLU A 62 -23.40 -9.82 -27.64
N ALA A 63 -22.64 -9.51 -26.58
CA ALA A 63 -22.58 -10.36 -25.40
C ALA A 63 -23.78 -10.13 -24.48
N ARG A 64 -24.44 -11.22 -24.06
CA ARG A 64 -25.43 -11.16 -22.99
C ARG A 64 -24.71 -11.00 -21.64
N LEU A 65 -24.68 -9.77 -21.12
CA LEU A 65 -24.11 -9.44 -19.80
C LEU A 65 -24.66 -10.36 -18.70
N TRP A 66 -23.80 -11.23 -18.18
CA TRP A 66 -24.10 -11.96 -16.95
C TRP A 66 -24.01 -11.00 -15.77
N ARG A 67 -25.10 -10.89 -15.00
CA ARG A 67 -25.13 -10.08 -13.78
C ARG A 67 -24.82 -10.98 -12.58
N PRO A 68 -23.81 -10.67 -11.76
CA PRO A 68 -23.68 -11.30 -10.45
C PRO A 68 -24.91 -11.01 -9.59
N LYS A 69 -25.13 -11.81 -8.54
CA LYS A 69 -26.19 -11.55 -7.57
C LYS A 69 -25.86 -10.27 -6.80
N THR A 70 -26.45 -9.15 -7.20
CA THR A 70 -26.45 -7.94 -6.36
C THR A 70 -27.23 -8.22 -5.07
N ALA A 71 -26.83 -7.59 -3.97
CA ALA A 71 -27.54 -7.68 -2.69
C ALA A 71 -28.96 -7.09 -2.73
N SER A 72 -29.33 -6.43 -3.84
CA SER A 72 -30.65 -5.89 -4.17
C SER A 72 -31.75 -6.95 -4.35
N ARG A 73 -31.62 -8.13 -3.73
CA ARG A 73 -32.72 -9.06 -3.61
C ARG A 73 -33.76 -8.46 -2.67
N ALA A 74 -34.93 -8.13 -3.23
CA ALA A 74 -36.06 -7.61 -2.47
C ALA A 74 -36.62 -8.62 -1.43
N ASP A 75 -36.22 -9.89 -1.51
CA ASP A 75 -36.58 -10.97 -0.58
C ASP A 75 -35.90 -10.89 0.80
N GLY A 76 -34.89 -10.02 0.97
CA GLY A 76 -34.18 -9.87 2.26
C GLY A 76 -33.20 -11.00 2.61
N SER A 77 -32.96 -11.98 1.73
CA SER A 77 -32.05 -13.13 1.96
C SER A 77 -30.59 -12.73 2.20
N TRP A 78 -30.21 -11.47 1.94
CA TRP A 78 -28.93 -10.91 2.38
C TRP A 78 -28.78 -10.90 3.92
N ARG A 79 -29.89 -10.84 4.68
CA ARG A 79 -29.88 -10.91 6.15
C ARG A 79 -29.41 -12.28 6.63
N GLU A 80 -29.89 -13.34 6.00
CA GLU A 80 -29.49 -14.72 6.26
C GLU A 80 -28.03 -14.96 5.84
N ALA A 81 -27.64 -14.45 4.67
CA ALA A 81 -26.27 -14.60 4.15
C ALA A 81 -25.19 -13.91 5.01
N ILE A 82 -25.52 -12.78 5.64
CA ILE A 82 -24.60 -12.06 6.54
C ILE A 82 -24.51 -12.73 7.91
N GLY A 83 -25.59 -13.39 8.36
CA GLY A 83 -25.60 -14.44 9.39
C GLY A 83 -25.20 -14.05 10.83
N ALA A 84 -24.68 -12.85 11.06
CA ALA A 84 -24.13 -12.42 12.35
C ALA A 84 -24.57 -11.00 12.73
N PRO A 85 -24.88 -10.74 14.02
CA PRO A 85 -25.08 -9.37 14.50
C PRO A 85 -23.79 -8.56 14.36
N LEU A 86 -23.93 -7.23 14.19
CA LEU A 86 -22.80 -6.32 14.13
C LEU A 86 -21.98 -6.43 15.42
N ALA A 87 -20.77 -6.99 15.32
CA ALA A 87 -19.93 -7.24 16.48
C ALA A 87 -19.76 -5.95 17.31
N SER A 88 -19.92 -6.06 18.62
CA SER A 88 -19.57 -4.99 19.53
C SER A 88 -18.06 -4.81 19.46
N LEU A 89 -17.61 -3.63 19.02
CA LEU A 89 -16.19 -3.28 19.14
C LEU A 89 -15.92 -3.04 20.64
N PRO A 90 -15.01 -3.82 21.29
CA PRO A 90 -14.67 -3.61 22.70
C PRO A 90 -14.09 -2.21 22.89
N SER A 91 -14.55 -1.51 23.93
CA SER A 91 -14.44 -0.05 24.06
C SER A 91 -13.07 0.50 23.64
N LEU A 92 -13.10 1.46 22.71
CA LEU A 92 -11.91 2.09 22.13
C LEU A 92 -10.97 2.63 23.22
N TRP A 93 -11.55 3.20 24.29
CA TRP A 93 -10.82 3.63 25.48
C TRP A 93 -10.04 2.48 26.13
N LEU A 94 -10.67 1.33 26.42
CA LEU A 94 -10.02 0.22 27.12
C LEU A 94 -8.89 -0.40 26.28
N ARG A 95 -9.11 -0.53 24.97
CA ARG A 95 -8.06 -0.99 24.04
C ARG A 95 -6.89 -0.01 23.97
N SER A 96 -7.16 1.29 23.85
CA SER A 96 -6.13 2.33 23.80
C SER A 96 -5.35 2.42 25.11
N ALA A 97 -6.05 2.44 26.25
CA ALA A 97 -5.45 2.47 27.58
C ALA A 97 -4.62 1.20 27.85
N GLY A 98 -5.11 0.02 27.47
CA GLY A 98 -4.38 -1.24 27.61
C GLY A 98 -3.09 -1.29 26.79
N VAL A 99 -3.12 -0.84 25.54
CA VAL A 99 -1.92 -0.75 24.69
C VAL A 99 -0.94 0.29 25.23
N LEU A 100 -1.40 1.48 25.60
CA LEU A 100 -0.53 2.52 26.19
C LEU A 100 0.09 2.04 27.51
N ALA A 101 -0.67 1.37 28.38
CA ALA A 101 -0.15 0.78 29.61
C ALA A 101 0.90 -0.30 29.35
N ALA A 102 0.69 -1.16 28.35
CA ALA A 102 1.68 -2.18 27.95
C ALA A 102 2.96 -1.53 27.38
N LEU A 103 2.83 -0.56 26.47
CA LEU A 103 3.95 0.14 25.84
C LEU A 103 4.78 0.93 26.88
N TYR A 104 4.13 1.78 27.68
CA TYR A 104 4.83 2.58 28.69
C TYR A 104 5.30 1.74 29.87
N GLY A 105 4.58 0.69 30.27
CA GLY A 105 5.05 -0.27 31.27
C GLY A 105 6.32 -1.00 30.84
N MET A 106 6.37 -1.46 29.58
CA MET A 106 7.57 -2.04 28.97
C MET A 106 8.73 -1.05 28.89
N LEU A 107 8.48 0.19 28.48
CA LEU A 107 9.51 1.24 28.43
C LEU A 107 10.06 1.56 29.83
N VAL A 108 9.19 1.76 30.83
CA VAL A 108 9.59 2.07 32.21
C VAL A 108 10.36 0.91 32.82
N ALA A 109 9.91 -0.34 32.63
CA ALA A 109 10.66 -1.52 33.09
C ALA A 109 12.05 -1.61 32.45
N PHE A 110 12.17 -1.28 31.16
CA PHE A 110 13.47 -1.27 30.47
C PHE A 110 14.37 -0.12 30.94
N LEU A 111 13.84 1.11 31.10
CA LEU A 111 14.58 2.24 31.65
C LEU A 111 15.05 1.98 33.10
N PHE A 112 14.22 1.34 33.92
CA PHE A 112 14.59 0.92 35.28
C PHE A 112 15.69 -0.14 35.26
N LEU A 113 15.65 -1.11 34.33
CA LEU A 113 16.74 -2.07 34.12
C LEU A 113 18.05 -1.37 33.73
N LEU A 114 18.02 -0.36 32.84
CA LEU A 114 19.21 0.43 32.50
C LEU A 114 19.79 1.16 33.71
N ALA A 115 18.93 1.71 34.57
CA ALA A 115 19.36 2.39 35.80
C ALA A 115 19.95 1.41 36.83
N ALA A 116 19.30 0.26 37.04
CA ALA A 116 19.79 -0.79 37.93
C ALA A 116 21.13 -1.39 37.47
N LEU A 117 21.39 -1.43 36.16
CA LEU A 117 22.67 -1.84 35.57
C LEU A 117 23.73 -0.73 35.54
N GLY A 118 23.46 0.45 36.11
CA GLY A 118 24.41 1.57 36.17
C GLY A 118 24.74 2.23 34.83
N VAL A 119 23.94 1.97 33.78
CA VAL A 119 24.18 2.50 32.43
C VAL A 119 23.75 3.97 32.29
N MET A 120 22.77 4.39 33.09
CA MET A 120 22.17 5.73 33.08
C MET A 120 21.59 6.03 34.47
N THR A 121 21.47 7.30 34.87
CA THR A 121 20.79 7.64 36.14
C THR A 121 19.27 7.65 35.94
N SER A 122 18.50 7.47 37.02
CA SER A 122 17.03 7.63 37.01
C SER A 122 16.60 8.96 36.39
N ASP A 123 17.30 10.03 36.77
CA ASP A 123 16.92 11.39 36.46
C ASP A 123 17.16 11.71 34.98
N THR A 124 18.24 11.17 34.41
CA THR A 124 18.53 11.27 32.98
C THR A 124 17.57 10.41 32.13
N ALA A 125 17.13 9.26 32.64
CA ALA A 125 16.08 8.46 32.00
C ALA A 125 14.75 9.24 31.90
N ILE A 126 14.31 9.84 33.01
CA ILE A 126 13.06 10.62 33.09
C ILE A 126 13.18 11.89 32.23
N ALA A 127 14.28 12.64 32.35
CA ALA A 127 14.50 13.85 31.57
C ALA A 127 14.52 13.58 30.06
N MET A 128 15.14 12.49 29.61
CA MET A 128 15.14 12.11 28.18
C MET A 128 13.73 11.70 27.71
N GLY A 129 12.99 10.93 28.51
CA GLY A 129 11.61 10.55 28.19
C GLY A 129 10.68 11.76 28.07
N VAL A 130 10.67 12.63 29.08
CA VAL A 130 9.85 13.86 29.09
C VAL A 130 10.30 14.83 27.99
N GLY A 131 11.60 15.00 27.77
CA GLY A 131 12.14 15.83 26.70
C GLY A 131 11.69 15.36 25.31
N ALA A 132 11.67 14.04 25.07
CA ALA A 132 11.19 13.47 23.81
C ALA A 132 9.67 13.66 23.63
N ILE A 133 8.86 13.47 24.68
CA ILE A 133 7.41 13.78 24.66
C ILE A 133 7.18 15.24 24.24
N LEU A 134 7.81 16.18 24.95
CA LEU A 134 7.61 17.62 24.73
C LEU A 134 8.09 18.03 23.34
N PHE A 135 9.26 17.57 22.91
CA PHE A 135 9.78 17.85 21.57
C PHE A 135 8.81 17.36 20.49
N GLN A 136 8.37 16.09 20.54
CA GLN A 136 7.44 15.53 19.55
C GLN A 136 6.10 16.27 19.56
N PHE A 137 5.56 16.57 20.74
CA PHE A 137 4.28 17.26 20.90
C PHE A 137 4.29 18.70 20.35
N PHE A 138 5.36 19.47 20.56
CA PHE A 138 5.43 20.86 20.07
C PHE A 138 5.91 20.97 18.62
N VAL A 139 6.89 20.15 18.22
CA VAL A 139 7.59 20.29 16.94
C VAL A 139 6.91 19.50 15.81
N GLY A 140 6.31 18.34 16.10
CA GLY A 140 5.71 17.44 15.10
C GLY A 140 4.72 18.10 14.13
N PRO A 141 3.67 18.81 14.60
CA PRO A 141 2.69 19.44 13.70
C PRO A 141 3.28 20.59 12.89
N VAL A 142 4.26 21.33 13.44
CA VAL A 142 4.93 22.42 12.73
C VAL A 142 5.81 21.87 11.61
N LEU A 143 6.48 20.74 11.84
CA LEU A 143 7.21 20.02 10.79
C LEU A 143 6.28 19.45 9.72
N MET A 144 5.08 18.97 10.09
CA MET A 144 4.08 18.49 9.13
C MET A 144 3.47 19.62 8.29
N ASP A 145 3.13 20.77 8.90
CA ASP A 145 2.67 21.95 8.16
C ASP A 145 3.75 22.43 7.17
N TRP A 146 5.00 22.48 7.61
CA TRP A 146 6.13 22.85 6.76
C TRP A 146 6.40 21.83 5.64
N SER A 147 6.39 20.53 5.96
CA SER A 147 6.66 19.48 4.96
C SER A 147 5.55 19.37 3.93
N LEU A 148 4.28 19.49 4.32
CA LEU A 148 3.16 19.43 3.37
C LEU A 148 3.06 20.70 2.52
N ALA A 149 3.29 21.88 3.09
CA ALA A 149 3.34 23.13 2.31
C ALA A 149 4.51 23.14 1.31
N TRP A 150 5.70 22.70 1.73
CA TRP A 150 6.90 22.79 0.88
C TRP A 150 7.06 21.61 -0.09
N LEU A 151 6.74 20.39 0.33
CA LEU A 151 6.96 19.18 -0.46
C LEU A 151 5.70 18.65 -1.14
N HIS A 152 4.50 18.93 -0.62
CA HIS A 152 3.22 18.41 -1.16
C HIS A 152 2.33 19.48 -1.80
N SER A 153 2.81 20.72 -1.96
CA SER A 153 2.04 21.83 -2.56
C SER A 153 0.68 22.06 -1.90
N LEU A 154 0.59 21.83 -0.57
CA LEU A 154 -0.62 22.05 0.22
C LEU A 154 -1.02 23.53 0.23
N LYS A 155 -2.27 23.82 -0.17
CA LYS A 155 -2.91 25.13 -0.01
C LYS A 155 -3.89 25.07 1.16
N TRP A 156 -3.84 26.05 2.06
CA TRP A 156 -4.86 26.25 3.09
C TRP A 156 -6.05 26.96 2.48
N VAL A 157 -7.26 26.44 2.69
CA VAL A 157 -8.50 26.94 2.07
C VAL A 157 -9.51 27.37 3.12
N SER A 158 -10.32 28.36 2.78
CA SER A 158 -11.51 28.72 3.54
C SER A 158 -12.61 27.64 3.38
N PRO A 159 -13.55 27.51 4.34
CA PRO A 159 -14.68 26.58 4.19
C PRO A 159 -15.54 26.85 2.96
N ASP A 160 -15.56 28.10 2.47
CA ASP A 160 -16.37 28.55 1.35
C ASP A 160 -15.85 28.03 -0.01
N GLU A 161 -14.57 27.70 -0.10
CA GLU A 161 -13.93 27.06 -1.27
C GLU A 161 -14.29 25.55 -1.39
N LEU A 162 -14.81 24.92 -0.32
CA LEU A 162 -15.34 23.55 -0.42
C LEU A 162 -16.72 23.53 -1.08
N PRO A 163 -17.10 22.41 -1.73
CA PRO A 163 -18.48 22.17 -2.17
C PRO A 163 -19.48 22.40 -1.02
N SER A 164 -20.60 23.07 -1.32
CA SER A 164 -21.61 23.48 -0.32
C SER A 164 -22.06 22.34 0.59
N ASP A 165 -22.27 21.16 0.00
CA ASP A 165 -22.80 19.99 0.68
C ASP A 165 -21.78 19.41 1.66
N LEU A 166 -20.49 19.44 1.30
CA LEU A 166 -19.38 19.04 2.17
C LEU A 166 -19.17 20.07 3.30
N ARG A 167 -19.17 21.38 2.99
CA ARG A 167 -19.07 22.45 3.99
C ARG A 167 -20.18 22.34 5.02
N ASN A 168 -21.44 22.22 4.57
CA ASN A 168 -22.60 22.10 5.45
C ASN A 168 -22.49 20.83 6.32
N PHE A 169 -22.19 19.68 5.71
CA PHE A 169 -22.01 18.42 6.45
C PHE A 169 -20.91 18.51 7.53
N LEU A 170 -19.74 19.08 7.20
CA LEU A 170 -18.65 19.27 8.16
C LEU A 170 -19.04 20.23 9.30
N ARG A 171 -19.69 21.35 8.99
CA ARG A 171 -20.20 22.30 9.99
C ARG A 171 -21.17 21.62 10.95
N ASP A 172 -22.14 20.88 10.42
CA ASP A 172 -23.20 20.25 11.20
C ASP A 172 -22.65 19.10 12.06
N LEU A 173 -21.64 18.37 11.55
CA LEU A 173 -20.91 17.35 12.31
C LEU A 173 -20.06 17.96 13.43
N CYS A 174 -19.33 19.05 13.18
CA CYS A 174 -18.59 19.77 14.22
C CYS A 174 -19.51 20.30 15.32
N ALA A 175 -20.68 20.84 14.96
CA ALA A 175 -21.69 21.31 15.91
C ALA A 175 -22.27 20.16 16.76
N LYS A 176 -22.56 19.01 16.13
CA LYS A 176 -23.09 17.80 16.80
C LYS A 176 -22.10 17.21 17.82
N GLU A 177 -20.81 17.14 17.47
CA GLU A 177 -19.76 16.56 18.32
C GLU A 177 -19.14 17.57 19.30
N GLY A 178 -19.53 18.85 19.25
CA GLY A 178 -19.02 19.90 20.12
C GLY A 178 -17.53 20.25 19.89
N ILE A 179 -17.03 20.05 18.67
CA ILE A 179 -15.63 20.28 18.30
C ILE A 179 -15.46 21.53 17.45
N VAL A 180 -14.28 22.16 17.56
CA VAL A 180 -13.89 23.28 16.70
C VAL A 180 -13.70 22.77 15.27
N SER A 181 -14.13 23.55 14.27
CA SER A 181 -13.93 23.19 12.87
C SER A 181 -12.42 23.05 12.56
N PRO A 182 -11.97 21.94 11.94
CA PRO A 182 -10.56 21.74 11.62
C PRO A 182 -10.10 22.71 10.54
N LYS A 183 -8.79 22.97 10.49
CA LYS A 183 -8.20 23.70 9.36
C LYS A 183 -8.30 22.85 8.09
N LEU A 184 -8.79 23.44 7.01
CA LEU A 184 -9.04 22.76 5.75
C LEU A 184 -7.89 23.03 4.77
N GLY A 185 -7.43 21.99 4.09
CA GLY A 185 -6.38 22.11 3.08
C GLY A 185 -6.67 21.29 1.82
N ILE A 186 -6.19 21.78 0.68
CA ILE A 186 -6.27 21.10 -0.62
C ILE A 186 -4.86 20.92 -1.19
N ILE A 187 -4.55 19.71 -1.64
CA ILE A 187 -3.35 19.36 -2.41
C ILE A 187 -3.71 19.27 -3.90
N GLU A 188 -2.96 19.99 -4.73
CA GLU A 188 -3.16 20.07 -6.18
C GLU A 188 -2.55 18.85 -6.91
N ASP A 189 -3.11 17.66 -6.67
CA ASP A 189 -2.71 16.42 -7.35
C ASP A 189 -3.94 15.63 -7.83
N GLY A 190 -3.84 15.06 -9.04
CA GLY A 190 -4.84 14.19 -9.64
C GLY A 190 -4.93 12.80 -9.02
N ASN A 191 -4.02 12.45 -8.10
CA ASN A 191 -4.09 11.30 -7.22
C ASN A 191 -4.93 11.65 -5.95
N PRO A 192 -6.23 11.32 -5.93
CA PRO A 192 -7.08 11.37 -4.73
C PRO A 192 -6.48 10.77 -3.46
N ASN A 193 -6.57 11.51 -2.36
CA ASN A 193 -6.34 11.05 -1.00
C ASN A 193 -7.03 12.02 -0.01
N ALA A 194 -7.40 11.53 1.17
CA ALA A 194 -7.77 12.36 2.31
C ALA A 194 -7.00 11.88 3.55
N PHE A 195 -6.67 12.81 4.44
CA PHE A 195 -6.05 12.47 5.71
C PHE A 195 -6.22 13.60 6.74
N THR A 196 -6.13 13.23 8.01
CA THR A 196 -6.19 14.15 9.15
C THR A 196 -4.93 14.07 10.01
N TYR A 197 -4.51 15.22 10.52
CA TYR A 197 -3.36 15.31 11.43
C TYR A 197 -3.49 16.51 12.39
N GLY A 198 -2.65 16.53 13.43
CA GLY A 198 -2.69 17.57 14.47
C GLY A 198 -2.20 17.03 15.81
N ARG A 199 -2.55 17.70 16.91
CA ARG A 199 -2.27 17.25 18.29
C ARG A 199 -3.51 16.81 19.04
N THR A 200 -4.59 17.57 18.87
CA THR A 200 -5.86 17.45 19.58
C THR A 200 -6.97 17.91 18.63
N PRO A 201 -8.25 17.64 18.92
CA PRO A 201 -9.36 18.07 18.05
C PRO A 201 -9.41 19.59 17.80
N ARG A 202 -8.88 20.41 18.73
CA ARG A 202 -8.81 21.88 18.61
C ARG A 202 -7.73 22.39 17.65
N ASP A 203 -6.80 21.53 17.27
CA ASP A 203 -5.66 21.83 16.38
C ASP A 203 -5.61 20.82 15.22
N ALA A 204 -6.76 20.23 14.89
CA ALA A 204 -6.90 19.29 13.80
C ALA A 204 -6.85 20.00 12.45
N ARG A 205 -6.25 19.32 11.48
CA ARG A 205 -6.21 19.68 10.06
C ARG A 205 -6.79 18.52 9.27
N LEU A 206 -7.60 18.84 8.27
CA LEU A 206 -8.26 17.92 7.37
C LEU A 206 -7.85 18.30 5.95
N VAL A 207 -7.14 17.40 5.28
CA VAL A 207 -6.59 17.64 3.95
C VAL A 207 -7.25 16.70 2.95
N PHE A 208 -7.67 17.28 1.82
CA PHE A 208 -8.14 16.56 0.64
C PHE A 208 -7.17 16.81 -0.51
N THR A 209 -7.07 15.91 -1.49
CA THR A 209 -6.44 16.24 -2.77
C THR A 209 -7.50 16.55 -3.83
N HIS A 210 -7.15 17.38 -4.82
CA HIS A 210 -8.06 17.74 -5.93
C HIS A 210 -8.67 16.50 -6.60
N GLY A 211 -7.87 15.44 -6.72
CA GLY A 211 -8.29 14.14 -7.19
C GLY A 211 -9.61 13.62 -6.60
N LEU A 212 -9.88 13.79 -5.29
CA LEU A 212 -11.09 13.20 -4.66
C LEU A 212 -12.37 13.77 -5.23
N PHE A 213 -12.40 15.08 -5.47
CA PHE A 213 -13.55 15.80 -6.04
C PHE A 213 -13.83 15.36 -7.50
N ALA A 214 -12.87 14.73 -8.17
CA ALA A 214 -13.04 14.19 -9.53
C ALA A 214 -13.53 12.72 -9.57
N VAL A 215 -13.47 11.98 -8.46
CA VAL A 215 -13.82 10.54 -8.40
C VAL A 215 -15.10 10.28 -7.64
N LEU A 216 -15.23 10.97 -6.50
CA LEU A 216 -16.24 10.67 -5.50
C LEU A 216 -17.49 11.48 -5.78
N GLU A 217 -18.62 10.80 -5.72
CA GLU A 217 -19.92 11.46 -5.66
C GLU A 217 -20.04 12.25 -4.34
N PRO A 218 -20.88 13.30 -4.26
CA PRO A 218 -21.02 14.12 -3.05
C PRO A 218 -21.37 13.32 -1.78
N ALA A 219 -22.02 12.16 -1.91
CA ALA A 219 -22.32 11.26 -0.81
C ALA A 219 -21.08 10.48 -0.32
N GLU A 220 -20.32 9.91 -1.25
CA GLU A 220 -19.05 9.21 -0.99
C GLU A 220 -18.01 10.16 -0.37
N LEU A 221 -17.93 11.39 -0.87
CA LEU A 221 -17.04 12.42 -0.33
C LEU A 221 -17.40 12.81 1.11
N ARG A 222 -18.69 12.93 1.44
CA ARG A 222 -19.15 13.09 2.83
C ARG A 222 -18.79 11.88 3.69
N ALA A 223 -18.83 10.67 3.15
CA ALA A 223 -18.49 9.45 3.90
C ALA A 223 -16.99 9.32 4.19
N VAL A 224 -16.12 9.74 3.25
CA VAL A 224 -14.67 9.87 3.48
C VAL A 224 -14.39 10.96 4.50
N ALA A 225 -15.00 12.14 4.34
CA ALA A 225 -14.86 13.22 5.32
C ALA A 225 -15.36 12.82 6.72
N ALA A 226 -16.43 12.01 6.82
CA ALA A 226 -16.93 11.49 8.09
C ALA A 226 -15.96 10.47 8.72
N HIS A 227 -15.28 9.64 7.92
CA HIS A 227 -14.23 8.73 8.39
C HIS A 227 -13.07 9.52 9.00
N GLU A 228 -12.57 10.52 8.28
CA GLU A 228 -11.52 11.43 8.74
C GLU A 228 -11.90 12.22 10.00
N MET A 229 -13.13 12.74 10.05
CA MET A 229 -13.65 13.38 11.27
C MET A 229 -13.75 12.40 12.44
N GLY A 230 -13.91 11.10 12.19
CA GLY A 230 -13.85 10.04 13.20
C GLY A 230 -12.50 9.98 13.92
N HIS A 231 -11.38 10.16 13.21
CA HIS A 231 -10.05 10.24 13.83
C HIS A 231 -9.91 11.47 14.74
N ILE A 232 -10.49 12.60 14.32
CA ILE A 232 -10.54 13.83 15.10
C ILE A 232 -11.36 13.63 16.38
N VAL A 233 -12.61 13.16 16.26
CA VAL A 233 -13.54 12.95 17.39
C VAL A 233 -12.98 11.97 18.42
N HIS A 234 -12.33 10.89 17.98
CA HIS A 234 -11.79 9.86 18.87
C HIS A 234 -10.41 10.19 19.50
N TRP A 235 -9.80 11.33 19.16
CA TRP A 235 -8.44 11.74 19.59
C TRP A 235 -7.29 10.85 19.05
N ASP A 236 -7.42 10.35 17.83
CA ASP A 236 -6.43 9.46 17.19
C ASP A 236 -5.03 10.06 17.19
N MET A 237 -4.91 11.33 16.80
CA MET A 237 -3.63 12.03 16.71
C MET A 237 -2.89 11.99 18.06
N ALA A 238 -3.57 12.27 19.16
CA ALA A 238 -2.96 12.28 20.50
C ALA A 238 -2.54 10.87 20.94
N VAL A 239 -3.43 9.88 20.76
CA VAL A 239 -3.21 8.50 21.19
C VAL A 239 -2.11 7.84 20.38
N MET A 240 -2.11 7.99 19.06
CA MET A 240 -1.09 7.43 18.18
C MET A 240 0.26 8.13 18.36
N THR A 241 0.28 9.46 18.56
CA THR A 241 1.51 10.20 18.92
C THR A 241 2.13 9.64 20.20
N ALA A 242 1.33 9.41 21.25
CA ALA A 242 1.81 8.83 22.50
C ALA A 242 2.29 7.38 22.33
N ALA A 243 1.57 6.56 21.55
CA ALA A 243 1.96 5.16 21.29
C ALA A 243 3.29 5.06 20.50
N SER A 244 3.44 5.83 19.43
CA SER A 244 4.62 5.82 18.54
C SER A 244 5.90 6.35 19.18
N LEU A 245 5.82 7.06 20.32
CA LEU A 245 7.00 7.52 21.04
C LEU A 245 7.81 6.37 21.65
N VAL A 246 7.15 5.32 22.11
CA VAL A 246 7.82 4.18 22.78
C VAL A 246 8.81 3.46 21.85
N PRO A 247 8.45 3.01 20.63
CA PRO A 247 9.42 2.45 19.70
C PRO A 247 10.55 3.43 19.36
N LEU A 248 10.25 4.73 19.18
CA LEU A 248 11.26 5.75 18.89
C LEU A 248 12.34 5.84 19.99
N ILE A 249 11.93 5.85 21.27
CA ILE A 249 12.88 5.86 22.40
C ILE A 249 13.67 4.55 22.47
N LEU A 250 13.02 3.39 22.31
CA LEU A 250 13.68 2.08 22.33
C LEU A 250 14.71 1.92 21.20
N TYR A 251 14.39 2.39 19.98
CA TYR A 251 15.32 2.43 18.87
C TYR A 251 16.49 3.40 19.12
N TYR A 252 16.24 4.56 19.73
CA TYR A 252 17.31 5.49 20.10
C TYR A 252 18.26 4.88 21.14
N LEU A 253 17.71 4.22 22.17
CA LEU A 253 18.49 3.47 23.18
C LEU A 253 19.35 2.38 22.53
N TYR A 254 18.79 1.59 21.62
CA TYR A 254 19.55 0.62 20.81
C TYR A 254 20.75 1.29 20.10
N ARG A 255 20.52 2.41 19.39
CA ARG A 255 21.59 3.10 18.65
C ARG A 255 22.65 3.70 19.58
N VAL A 256 22.26 4.23 20.75
CA VAL A 256 23.21 4.75 21.74
C VAL A 256 24.05 3.62 22.33
N CYS A 257 23.44 2.55 22.83
CA CYS A 257 24.16 1.39 23.37
C CYS A 257 25.13 0.77 22.35
N MET A 258 24.68 0.59 21.09
CA MET A 258 25.51 0.08 20.00
C MET A 258 26.63 1.05 19.56
N ARG A 259 26.50 2.35 19.78
CA ARG A 259 27.56 3.33 19.48
C ARG A 259 28.57 3.42 20.63
N SER A 260 28.09 3.57 21.87
CA SER A 260 28.93 3.60 23.07
C SER A 260 29.74 2.31 23.23
N SER A 261 29.18 1.15 22.88
CA SER A 261 29.92 -0.12 22.88
C SER A 261 31.05 -0.17 21.86
N ARG A 262 31.01 0.59 20.75
CA ARG A 262 32.11 0.67 19.78
C ARG A 262 33.20 1.66 20.22
N SER A 263 32.84 2.65 21.03
CA SER A 263 33.77 3.65 21.57
C SER A 263 34.52 3.17 22.81
N SER A 264 33.99 2.20 23.56
CA SER A 264 34.64 1.66 24.75
C SER A 264 35.80 0.72 24.38
N SER A 265 37.01 1.29 24.30
CA SER A 265 38.23 0.57 23.92
C SER A 265 38.83 -0.29 25.06
N SER A 266 38.49 0.01 26.32
CA SER A 266 38.97 -0.70 27.51
C SER A 266 37.99 -1.79 27.97
N ASN A 267 38.52 -2.99 28.25
CA ASN A 267 37.80 -4.19 28.71
C ASN A 267 36.72 -4.78 27.76
N LYS A 268 37.19 -5.51 26.74
CA LYS A 268 36.35 -6.38 25.88
C LYS A 268 35.69 -7.58 26.61
N LYS A 269 36.18 -7.99 27.77
CA LYS A 269 35.56 -9.04 28.60
C LYS A 269 34.69 -8.40 29.68
N GLY A 270 33.38 -8.28 29.43
CA GLY A 270 32.39 -7.90 30.45
C GLY A 270 31.48 -6.70 30.13
N ASN A 271 31.61 -6.05 28.97
CA ASN A 271 30.73 -4.92 28.60
C ASN A 271 29.29 -5.42 28.26
N PRO A 272 28.23 -5.03 29.01
CA PRO A 272 26.86 -5.47 28.74
C PRO A 272 26.15 -4.68 27.64
N LEU A 273 26.71 -3.55 27.19
CA LEU A 273 26.05 -2.62 26.24
C LEU A 273 25.57 -3.26 24.92
N PRO A 274 26.28 -4.23 24.27
CA PRO A 274 25.76 -4.92 23.09
C PRO A 274 24.47 -5.70 23.36
N ALA A 275 24.41 -6.43 24.49
CA ALA A 275 23.27 -7.26 24.85
C ALA A 275 22.06 -6.39 25.23
N ILE A 276 22.31 -5.31 25.98
CA ILE A 276 21.31 -4.28 26.30
C ILE A 276 20.78 -3.62 25.02
N GLY A 277 21.66 -3.28 24.08
CA GLY A 277 21.26 -2.73 22.78
C GLY A 277 20.37 -3.70 22.00
N LEU A 278 20.74 -4.98 21.94
CA LEU A 278 19.93 -6.00 21.27
C LEU A 278 18.56 -6.20 21.94
N ALA A 279 18.50 -6.14 23.28
CA ALA A 279 17.24 -6.15 24.02
C ALA A 279 16.36 -4.92 23.68
N ALA A 280 16.94 -3.71 23.67
CA ALA A 280 16.24 -2.50 23.22
C ALA A 280 15.68 -2.64 21.78
N PHE A 281 16.43 -3.26 20.86
CA PHE A 281 15.97 -3.51 19.49
C PHE A 281 14.82 -4.51 19.43
N LEU A 282 14.85 -5.57 20.25
CA LEU A 282 13.75 -6.53 20.35
C LEU A 282 12.48 -5.88 20.91
N LEU A 283 12.61 -5.09 21.98
CA LEU A 283 11.47 -4.35 22.56
C LEU A 283 10.92 -3.30 21.59
N TYR A 284 11.78 -2.61 20.84
CA TYR A 284 11.40 -1.72 19.73
C TYR A 284 10.51 -2.47 18.72
N TRP A 285 10.99 -3.61 18.21
CA TRP A 285 10.27 -4.42 17.23
C TRP A 285 8.91 -4.92 17.76
N ILE A 286 8.85 -5.31 19.03
CA ILE A 286 7.58 -5.68 19.71
C ILE A 286 6.65 -4.47 19.82
N SER A 287 7.14 -3.29 20.23
CA SER A 287 6.32 -2.08 20.36
C SER A 287 5.72 -1.62 19.03
N GLU A 288 6.43 -1.77 17.90
CA GLU A 288 5.87 -1.47 16.58
C GLU A 288 4.59 -2.26 16.30
N TYR A 289 4.56 -3.58 16.58
CA TYR A 289 3.33 -4.37 16.38
C TYR A 289 2.16 -3.93 17.27
N PHE A 290 2.43 -3.45 18.48
CA PHE A 290 1.40 -2.86 19.34
C PHE A 290 0.84 -1.55 18.77
N VAL A 291 1.71 -0.68 18.21
CA VAL A 291 1.31 0.55 17.53
C VAL A 291 0.51 0.25 16.26
N LEU A 292 1.01 -0.65 15.40
CA LEU A 292 0.33 -1.08 14.17
C LEU A 292 -1.04 -1.73 14.48
N TRP A 293 -1.13 -2.58 15.50
CA TRP A 293 -2.41 -3.17 15.94
C TRP A 293 -3.38 -2.10 16.44
N LEU A 294 -2.90 -1.13 17.23
CA LEU A 294 -3.73 -0.04 17.70
C LEU A 294 -4.26 0.78 16.53
N GLY A 295 -3.41 1.18 15.57
CA GLY A 295 -3.82 1.84 14.33
C GLY A 295 -4.96 1.10 13.63
N ARG A 296 -4.80 -0.19 13.36
CA ARG A 296 -5.84 -1.01 12.72
C ARG A 296 -7.16 -1.07 13.51
N VAL A 297 -7.10 -1.04 14.84
CA VAL A 297 -8.31 -0.95 15.67
C VAL A 297 -9.01 0.40 15.48
N ARG A 298 -8.26 1.51 15.42
CA ARG A 298 -8.83 2.85 15.32
C ARG A 298 -9.45 3.12 13.95
N GLU A 299 -8.83 2.63 12.88
CA GLU A 299 -9.40 2.58 11.53
C GLU A 299 -10.82 1.98 11.50
N LEU A 300 -11.01 0.82 12.14
CA LEU A 300 -12.32 0.16 12.21
C LEU A 300 -13.34 0.96 13.04
N TYR A 301 -12.88 1.79 13.97
CA TYR A 301 -13.74 2.74 14.69
C TYR A 301 -14.09 3.96 13.84
N ALA A 302 -13.17 4.47 13.02
CA ALA A 302 -13.44 5.55 12.07
C ALA A 302 -14.38 5.11 10.94
N ASP A 303 -14.23 3.89 10.41
CA ASP A 303 -15.19 3.27 9.48
C ASP A 303 -16.60 3.20 10.08
N ARG A 304 -16.71 2.66 11.29
CA ARG A 304 -18.00 2.55 11.99
C ARG A 304 -18.60 3.92 12.31
N TYR A 305 -17.77 4.90 12.67
CA TYR A 305 -18.21 6.27 12.91
C TYR A 305 -18.75 6.91 11.63
N SER A 306 -18.04 6.78 10.50
CA SER A 306 -18.51 7.25 9.20
C SER A 306 -19.91 6.72 8.86
N GLY A 307 -20.12 5.40 8.96
CA GLY A 307 -21.43 4.78 8.72
C GLY A 307 -22.56 5.25 9.67
N HIS A 308 -22.24 5.68 10.90
CA HIS A 308 -23.20 6.26 11.83
C HIS A 308 -23.42 7.78 11.63
N ALA A 309 -22.39 8.50 11.18
CA ALA A 309 -22.44 9.94 10.94
C ALA A 309 -23.15 10.30 9.62
N THR A 310 -22.95 9.50 8.57
CA THR A 310 -23.70 9.62 7.30
C THR A 310 -25.06 8.95 7.34
N GLY A 311 -25.21 7.91 8.17
CA GLY A 311 -26.36 6.99 8.14
C GLY A 311 -26.38 6.05 6.93
N GLU A 312 -25.33 6.04 6.10
CA GLU A 312 -25.19 5.22 4.89
C GLU A 312 -23.77 4.64 4.78
N PRO A 313 -23.52 3.45 5.37
CA PRO A 313 -22.21 2.78 5.28
C PRO A 313 -21.83 2.35 3.86
N ASN A 314 -22.80 2.25 2.95
CA ASN A 314 -22.55 1.94 1.55
C ASN A 314 -21.83 3.07 0.81
N ASP A 315 -21.98 4.33 1.23
CA ASP A 315 -21.27 5.46 0.63
C ASP A 315 -19.75 5.34 0.86
N LEU A 316 -19.33 5.00 2.10
CA LEU A 316 -17.93 4.71 2.40
C LEU A 316 -17.45 3.43 1.71
N THR A 317 -18.33 2.43 1.56
CA THR A 317 -18.01 1.20 0.83
C THR A 317 -17.72 1.50 -0.64
N SER A 318 -18.56 2.28 -1.32
CA SER A 318 -18.37 2.71 -2.70
C SER A 318 -17.12 3.57 -2.86
N ALA A 319 -16.88 4.49 -1.92
CA ALA A 319 -15.64 5.25 -1.84
C ALA A 319 -14.43 4.31 -1.75
N LEU A 320 -14.35 3.40 -0.77
CA LEU A 320 -13.24 2.46 -0.59
C LEU A 320 -12.97 1.59 -1.83
N ILE A 321 -13.98 1.28 -2.64
CA ILE A 321 -13.81 0.53 -3.89
C ILE A 321 -13.12 1.37 -4.97
N LYS A 322 -13.60 2.59 -5.18
CA LYS A 322 -12.99 3.56 -6.10
C LYS A 322 -11.58 3.94 -5.63
N ILE A 323 -11.42 4.06 -4.32
CA ILE A 323 -10.19 4.43 -3.63
C ILE A 323 -9.17 3.30 -3.72
N ALA A 324 -9.33 2.25 -2.92
CA ALA A 324 -8.27 1.28 -2.64
C ALA A 324 -8.03 0.23 -3.74
N TYR A 325 -9.01 -0.01 -4.63
CA TYR A 325 -8.84 -0.89 -5.79
C TYR A 325 -8.72 -0.13 -7.10
N GLY A 326 -8.97 1.17 -7.08
CA GLY A 326 -8.82 2.01 -8.25
C GLY A 326 -9.70 1.70 -9.45
N LEU A 327 -10.86 1.07 -9.23
CA LEU A 327 -11.76 0.56 -10.28
C LEU A 327 -12.65 1.65 -10.88
N ALA A 328 -12.05 2.79 -11.18
CA ALA A 328 -12.71 4.05 -11.36
C ALA A 328 -12.19 4.68 -12.68
N GLY A 329 -13.04 4.63 -13.72
CA GLY A 329 -12.69 5.00 -15.10
C GLY A 329 -12.82 6.51 -15.38
N ARG A 330 -12.40 6.94 -16.58
CA ARG A 330 -12.45 8.36 -16.99
C ARG A 330 -13.87 8.91 -17.21
N ARG A 331 -14.15 10.11 -16.69
CA ARG A 331 -15.23 11.01 -17.13
C ARG A 331 -14.69 11.88 -18.26
N GLU A 332 -15.36 11.93 -19.42
CA GLU A 332 -15.00 12.90 -20.46
C GLU A 332 -15.25 14.32 -19.95
N ARG A 333 -14.27 15.19 -20.16
CA ARG A 333 -14.32 16.59 -19.78
C ARG A 333 -15.27 17.30 -20.73
N ILE A 334 -16.37 17.85 -20.22
CA ILE A 334 -17.13 18.86 -20.95
C ILE A 334 -16.35 20.16 -20.81
N ASP A 335 -16.01 20.79 -21.93
CA ASP A 335 -15.21 22.01 -21.96
C ASP A 335 -15.94 23.18 -21.26
N GLY A 336 -15.23 23.89 -20.37
CA GLY A 336 -15.82 25.04 -19.68
C GLY A 336 -14.92 25.73 -18.64
N GLU A 337 -14.35 24.98 -17.70
CA GLU A 337 -13.68 25.58 -16.53
C GLU A 337 -12.14 25.53 -16.61
N ALA A 338 -11.52 26.69 -16.42
CA ALA A 338 -10.09 26.92 -16.53
C ALA A 338 -9.41 26.89 -15.15
N ALA A 339 -8.29 26.19 -15.04
CA ALA A 339 -7.43 26.24 -13.85
C ALA A 339 -6.53 27.51 -13.89
N PRO A 340 -6.28 28.21 -12.77
CA PRO A 340 -5.39 29.36 -12.74
C PRO A 340 -3.92 28.93 -12.92
N ALA A 341 -3.19 29.61 -13.80
CA ALA A 341 -1.78 29.35 -14.06
C ALA A 341 -0.85 30.30 -13.26
N SER A 342 -0.26 29.79 -12.17
CA SER A 342 0.93 30.33 -11.47
C SER A 342 1.38 29.27 -10.44
N MET A 343 2.65 28.89 -10.25
CA MET A 343 3.91 29.62 -10.29
C MET A 343 5.06 28.60 -10.37
N GLU A 344 6.04 28.83 -11.25
CA GLU A 344 7.29 28.05 -11.30
C GLU A 344 8.28 28.42 -10.17
N ASN A 345 9.18 27.47 -9.87
CA ASN A 345 10.47 27.64 -9.20
C ASN A 345 10.52 27.98 -7.69
N ALA A 346 10.84 26.96 -6.87
CA ALA A 346 11.82 27.09 -5.77
C ALA A 346 12.26 25.71 -5.23
N ALA A 347 13.39 25.17 -5.71
CA ALA A 347 13.95 23.91 -5.21
C ALA A 347 15.29 24.15 -4.47
N ALA A 348 15.43 23.64 -3.24
CA ALA A 348 16.69 23.10 -2.70
C ALA A 348 16.60 22.56 -1.24
N LYS A 349 17.08 21.31 -1.07
CA LYS A 349 17.91 20.77 0.03
C LYS A 349 17.38 20.52 1.47
N HIS A 350 17.51 19.22 1.82
CA HIS A 350 18.00 18.60 3.07
C HIS A 350 17.03 17.93 4.07
N LEU A 351 17.05 16.59 3.99
CA LEU A 351 17.19 15.61 5.09
C LEU A 351 16.16 15.59 6.25
N GLY A 352 15.21 14.66 6.12
CA GLY A 352 15.35 13.38 6.84
C GLY A 352 14.38 13.08 8.00
N ILE A 353 14.01 11.78 8.09
CA ILE A 353 13.24 11.14 9.16
C ILE A 353 11.73 11.49 9.17
N PHE A 354 10.98 10.94 8.22
CA PHE A 354 9.67 10.32 8.48
C PHE A 354 9.48 9.13 7.53
N ASP A 355 8.70 8.13 7.94
CA ASP A 355 8.56 6.87 7.20
C ASP A 355 7.75 7.05 5.91
N ALA A 356 8.44 6.93 4.77
CA ALA A 356 7.82 6.93 3.45
C ALA A 356 6.96 5.69 3.18
N GLY A 357 7.14 4.58 3.92
CA GLY A 357 6.33 3.37 3.79
C GLY A 357 4.86 3.61 4.17
N SER A 358 4.65 4.21 5.34
CA SER A 358 3.32 4.57 5.86
C SER A 358 2.62 5.62 4.99
N ALA A 359 3.36 6.62 4.50
CA ALA A 359 2.82 7.60 3.55
C ALA A 359 2.40 6.95 2.22
N LYS A 360 3.27 6.12 1.61
CA LYS A 360 2.97 5.40 0.35
C LYS A 360 1.79 4.41 0.49
N GLY A 361 1.46 3.95 1.69
CA GLY A 361 0.36 3.01 1.93
C GLY A 361 -1.04 3.58 1.72
N LEU A 362 -1.25 4.87 2.01
CA LEU A 362 -2.55 5.55 1.87
C LEU A 362 -2.57 6.56 0.71
N ALA A 363 -1.40 7.15 0.39
CA ALA A 363 -1.22 8.12 -0.68
C ALA A 363 -1.58 7.63 -2.09
N ALA A 364 -1.48 6.32 -2.34
CA ALA A 364 -1.06 5.83 -3.64
C ALA A 364 -2.18 5.14 -4.43
N VAL A 365 -3.44 5.43 -4.09
CA VAL A 365 -4.64 4.86 -4.73
C VAL A 365 -5.80 5.84 -4.59
N SER A 366 -6.49 6.26 -5.68
CA SER A 366 -7.98 6.51 -5.72
C SER A 366 -8.69 7.03 -7.03
N SER A 367 -8.04 7.40 -8.16
CA SER A 367 -8.54 8.29 -9.26
C SER A 367 -9.71 7.91 -10.21
N ALA A 368 -10.47 8.96 -10.62
CA ALA A 368 -11.52 9.19 -11.66
C ALA A 368 -12.88 8.44 -11.68
N SER A 369 -13.92 9.13 -12.14
CA SER A 369 -15.34 8.72 -12.09
C SER A 369 -15.97 8.36 -13.45
N GLY A 370 -17.06 7.58 -13.46
CA GLY A 370 -18.08 7.68 -14.53
C GLY A 370 -18.47 6.40 -15.28
N GLY A 371 -17.85 5.25 -15.02
CA GLY A 371 -18.26 3.96 -15.59
C GLY A 371 -19.05 3.12 -14.60
N GLY A 372 -20.22 2.59 -15.01
CA GLY A 372 -21.02 1.66 -14.19
C GLY A 372 -20.17 0.52 -13.64
N LEU A 373 -19.93 0.56 -12.34
CA LEU A 373 -18.85 -0.19 -11.68
C LEU A 373 -19.29 -1.65 -11.56
N SER A 374 -18.80 -2.50 -12.46
CA SER A 374 -19.23 -3.91 -12.51
C SER A 374 -18.82 -4.62 -11.22
N ALA A 375 -19.80 -5.15 -10.49
CA ALA A 375 -19.55 -5.87 -9.24
C ALA A 375 -18.61 -7.08 -9.41
N LEU A 376 -18.46 -7.60 -10.64
CA LEU A 376 -17.46 -8.63 -10.98
C LEU A 376 -16.02 -8.10 -10.88
N ASN A 377 -15.77 -6.88 -11.33
CA ASN A 377 -14.45 -6.26 -11.25
C ASN A 377 -14.12 -5.91 -9.79
N MET A 378 -15.11 -5.44 -9.02
CA MET A 378 -14.97 -5.22 -7.56
C MET A 378 -14.56 -6.50 -6.85
N LEU A 379 -15.39 -7.55 -6.97
CA LEU A 379 -15.20 -8.82 -6.28
C LEU A 379 -13.88 -9.49 -6.69
N GLY A 380 -13.54 -9.46 -7.98
CA GLY A 380 -12.28 -10.00 -8.48
C GLY A 380 -11.05 -9.27 -7.91
N ALA A 381 -11.07 -7.94 -7.82
CA ALA A 381 -9.94 -7.18 -7.23
C ALA A 381 -9.74 -7.46 -5.72
N MET A 382 -10.82 -7.80 -5.02
CA MET A 382 -10.83 -8.16 -3.59
C MET A 382 -10.40 -9.62 -3.32
N GLN A 383 -10.37 -10.51 -4.33
CA GLN A 383 -10.00 -11.91 -4.14
C GLN A 383 -8.59 -12.08 -3.56
N TRP A 384 -7.65 -11.21 -3.94
CA TRP A 384 -6.29 -11.27 -3.41
C TRP A 384 -6.26 -10.99 -1.90
N ASP A 385 -6.92 -9.91 -1.47
CA ASP A 385 -7.06 -9.51 -0.05
C ASP A 385 -7.71 -10.61 0.80
N LEU A 386 -8.71 -11.31 0.24
CA LEU A 386 -9.48 -12.34 0.95
C LEU A 386 -8.79 -13.71 1.01
N TRP A 387 -7.99 -14.07 0.01
CA TRP A 387 -7.53 -15.45 -0.16
C TRP A 387 -6.02 -15.67 -0.08
N ASN A 388 -5.20 -14.66 -0.41
CA ASN A 388 -3.76 -14.80 -0.52
C ASN A 388 -3.09 -14.64 0.87
N PRO A 389 -2.28 -15.60 1.36
CA PRO A 389 -1.55 -15.47 2.62
C PRO A 389 -0.65 -14.22 2.73
N TRP A 390 -0.18 -13.70 1.59
CA TRP A 390 0.53 -12.42 1.54
C TRP A 390 -0.31 -11.26 2.09
N ALA A 391 -1.62 -11.24 1.85
CA ALA A 391 -2.50 -10.18 2.36
C ALA A 391 -2.48 -10.12 3.90
N VAL A 392 -2.53 -11.27 4.57
CA VAL A 392 -2.42 -11.36 6.04
C VAL A 392 -1.03 -10.94 6.53
N TYR A 393 0.03 -11.38 5.85
CA TYR A 393 1.40 -10.94 6.16
C TYR A 393 1.53 -9.42 6.09
N TYR A 394 1.06 -8.79 5.02
CA TYR A 394 1.13 -7.35 4.89
C TYR A 394 0.16 -6.60 5.83
N GLU A 395 -1.03 -7.14 6.13
CA GLU A 395 -1.95 -6.55 7.12
C GLU A 395 -1.29 -6.44 8.51
N LEU A 396 -0.56 -7.47 8.94
CA LEU A 396 0.18 -7.46 10.21
C LEU A 396 1.22 -6.34 10.27
N HIS A 397 1.86 -6.05 9.14
CA HIS A 397 2.88 -5.02 8.95
C HIS A 397 2.31 -3.63 8.53
N SER A 398 0.99 -3.44 8.58
CA SER A 398 0.29 -2.21 8.14
C SER A 398 -0.47 -1.53 9.28
N THR A 399 -0.56 -0.19 9.26
CA THR A 399 -1.44 0.60 10.14
C THR A 399 -2.92 0.44 9.77
N HIS A 400 -3.23 0.10 8.52
CA HIS A 400 -4.59 -0.07 8.00
C HIS A 400 -4.95 -1.56 7.86
N PRO A 401 -6.18 -1.97 8.22
CA PRO A 401 -6.71 -3.29 7.89
C PRO A 401 -7.00 -3.39 6.39
N LEU A 402 -7.09 -4.61 5.86
CA LEU A 402 -7.30 -4.84 4.42
C LEU A 402 -8.60 -4.19 3.91
N PRO A 403 -8.59 -3.49 2.75
CA PRO A 403 -9.78 -2.87 2.18
C PRO A 403 -10.99 -3.81 2.05
N ALA A 404 -10.79 -5.06 1.63
CA ALA A 404 -11.89 -6.05 1.56
C ALA A 404 -12.57 -6.28 2.92
N ARG A 405 -11.77 -6.31 4.01
CA ARG A 405 -12.25 -6.51 5.38
C ARG A 405 -13.01 -5.30 5.92
N ARG A 406 -12.58 -4.08 5.56
CA ARG A 406 -13.31 -2.83 5.87
C ARG A 406 -14.68 -2.84 5.20
N ILE A 407 -14.72 -3.17 3.90
CA ILE A 407 -15.94 -3.31 3.10
C ILE A 407 -16.90 -4.36 3.69
N GLU A 408 -16.39 -5.51 4.14
CA GLU A 408 -17.21 -6.53 4.80
C GLU A 408 -17.87 -6.01 6.09
N LEU A 409 -17.12 -5.30 6.93
CA LEU A 409 -17.62 -4.74 8.19
C LEU A 409 -18.62 -3.61 7.97
N LEU A 410 -18.41 -2.76 6.96
CA LEU A 410 -19.38 -1.75 6.52
C LEU A 410 -20.65 -2.38 5.96
N GLY A 411 -20.54 -3.49 5.22
CA GLY A 411 -21.69 -4.28 4.77
C GLY A 411 -22.50 -4.83 5.95
N ARG A 412 -21.84 -5.37 6.98
CA ARG A 412 -22.49 -5.78 8.24
C ARG A 412 -23.13 -4.61 8.99
N GLN A 413 -22.54 -3.40 8.93
CA GLN A 413 -23.13 -2.20 9.52
C GLN A 413 -24.38 -1.73 8.75
N SER A 414 -24.32 -1.71 7.42
CA SER A 414 -25.46 -1.42 6.55
C SER A 414 -26.65 -2.35 6.85
N ALA A 415 -26.35 -3.65 6.95
CA ALA A 415 -27.32 -4.67 7.33
C ALA A 415 -27.97 -4.42 8.70
N HIS A 416 -27.18 -3.97 9.69
CA HIS A 416 -27.68 -3.61 11.02
C HIS A 416 -28.56 -2.34 11.02
N LEU A 417 -28.31 -1.41 10.10
CA LEU A 417 -29.18 -0.25 9.83
C LEU A 417 -30.42 -0.62 8.96
N GLY A 418 -30.64 -1.91 8.70
CA GLY A 418 -31.77 -2.41 7.91
C GLY A 418 -31.61 -2.29 6.39
N LYS A 419 -30.47 -1.77 5.91
CA LYS A 419 -30.17 -1.51 4.51
C LYS A 419 -29.39 -2.69 3.88
N PRO A 420 -29.61 -3.02 2.59
CA PRO A 420 -28.78 -4.02 1.92
C PRO A 420 -27.34 -3.50 1.78
N PRO A 421 -26.31 -4.36 1.98
CA PRO A 421 -24.92 -3.97 1.72
C PRO A 421 -24.68 -3.80 0.21
N LEU A 422 -23.72 -2.97 -0.18
CA LEU A 422 -23.38 -2.77 -1.59
C LEU A 422 -22.85 -4.06 -2.26
N ILE A 423 -22.07 -4.85 -1.51
CA ILE A 423 -21.46 -6.12 -1.94
C ILE A 423 -21.76 -7.20 -0.91
N LEU A 424 -22.03 -8.42 -1.40
CA LEU A 424 -22.00 -9.65 -0.63
C LEU A 424 -20.84 -10.52 -1.10
N PHE A 425 -20.01 -10.98 -0.16
CA PHE A 425 -18.92 -11.90 -0.43
C PHE A 425 -19.42 -13.35 -0.47
N ASP A 426 -20.08 -13.77 -1.56
CA ASP A 426 -20.52 -15.17 -1.78
C ASP A 426 -19.45 -16.06 -2.49
N LEU A 427 -18.19 -15.60 -2.48
CA LEU A 427 -17.09 -16.23 -3.21
C LEU A 427 -16.50 -17.45 -2.47
N GLU A 428 -16.65 -18.63 -3.06
CA GLU A 428 -15.91 -19.84 -2.65
C GLU A 428 -14.43 -19.73 -3.05
N LYS A 429 -13.52 -19.97 -2.10
CA LYS A 429 -12.08 -19.99 -2.34
C LYS A 429 -11.71 -21.22 -3.19
N PRO A 430 -11.15 -21.07 -4.41
CA PRO A 430 -11.00 -22.18 -5.35
C PRO A 430 -9.87 -23.16 -5.00
N GLU A 431 -8.82 -22.68 -4.33
CA GLU A 431 -7.61 -23.44 -3.98
C GLU A 431 -6.87 -22.78 -2.80
N ASN A 432 -5.84 -23.45 -2.26
CA ASN A 432 -5.00 -22.93 -1.19
C ASN A 432 -3.68 -22.35 -1.72
N PHE A 433 -3.55 -21.03 -1.73
CA PHE A 433 -2.34 -20.28 -2.16
C PHE A 433 -1.14 -20.33 -1.18
N LEU A 434 -1.03 -21.37 -0.34
CA LEU A 434 0.03 -21.49 0.68
C LEU A 434 1.35 -21.97 0.09
N ASP A 435 1.30 -22.82 -0.93
CA ASP A 435 2.46 -23.31 -1.67
C ASP A 435 3.18 -22.16 -2.39
N GLU A 436 2.42 -21.29 -3.06
CA GLU A 436 2.97 -20.10 -3.72
C GLU A 436 3.56 -19.10 -2.73
N PHE A 437 2.90 -18.90 -1.58
CA PHE A 437 3.44 -18.08 -0.49
C PHE A 437 4.77 -18.63 0.05
N LEU A 438 4.87 -19.95 0.30
CA LEU A 438 6.11 -20.57 0.79
C LEU A 438 7.25 -20.52 -0.23
N VAL A 439 6.95 -20.71 -1.53
CA VAL A 439 7.94 -20.53 -2.61
C VAL A 439 8.40 -19.08 -2.68
N ASP A 440 7.48 -18.11 -2.62
CA ASP A 440 7.85 -16.70 -2.65
C ASP A 440 8.66 -16.29 -1.41
N MET A 441 8.36 -16.84 -0.22
CA MET A 441 9.15 -16.68 1.00
C MET A 441 10.58 -17.24 0.83
N PHE A 442 10.71 -18.44 0.28
CA PHE A 442 12.02 -19.03 0.00
C PHE A 442 12.87 -18.12 -0.89
N PHE A 443 12.32 -17.63 -2.02
CA PHE A 443 13.06 -16.70 -2.90
C PHE A 443 13.28 -15.31 -2.29
N MET A 444 12.39 -14.83 -1.41
CA MET A 444 12.60 -13.58 -0.66
C MET A 444 13.86 -13.65 0.20
N PHE A 445 14.03 -14.75 0.95
CA PHE A 445 15.11 -14.98 1.92
C PHE A 445 16.32 -15.74 1.35
N LEU A 446 16.26 -16.25 0.13
CA LEU A 446 17.34 -17.01 -0.54
C LEU A 446 18.75 -16.36 -0.41
N PRO A 447 18.94 -15.04 -0.53
CA PRO A 447 20.26 -14.42 -0.31
C PRO A 447 20.79 -14.64 1.10
N LEU A 448 19.92 -14.51 2.12
CA LEU A 448 20.29 -14.67 3.52
C LEU A 448 20.50 -16.15 3.88
N ILE A 449 19.65 -17.04 3.35
CA ILE A 449 19.78 -18.49 3.52
C ILE A 449 21.11 -18.98 2.91
N ALA A 450 21.44 -18.56 1.69
CA ALA A 450 22.69 -18.93 1.04
C ALA A 450 23.93 -18.39 1.77
N ALA A 451 23.90 -17.12 2.20
CA ALA A 451 24.99 -16.53 2.98
C ALA A 451 25.18 -17.21 4.34
N GLY A 452 24.08 -17.50 5.05
CA GLY A 452 24.10 -18.18 6.35
C GLY A 452 24.58 -19.64 6.24
N ALA A 453 24.14 -20.37 5.22
CA ALA A 453 24.59 -21.74 4.95
C ALA A 453 26.09 -21.79 4.63
N ALA A 454 26.59 -20.86 3.79
CA ALA A 454 28.01 -20.76 3.49
C ALA A 454 28.85 -20.40 4.74
N PHE A 455 28.37 -19.48 5.58
CA PHE A 455 29.01 -19.15 6.85
C PHE A 455 29.06 -20.34 7.81
N ALA A 456 27.95 -21.07 7.96
CA ALA A 456 27.86 -22.25 8.83
C ALA A 456 28.77 -23.39 8.34
N ALA A 457 28.81 -23.67 7.03
CA ALA A 457 29.71 -24.66 6.45
C ALA A 457 31.17 -24.28 6.66
N ALA A 458 31.55 -23.03 6.39
CA ALA A 458 32.93 -22.57 6.55
C ALA A 458 33.39 -22.58 8.01
N PHE A 459 32.48 -22.41 8.98
CA PHE A 459 32.76 -22.64 10.41
C PHE A 459 32.92 -24.13 10.75
N ALA A 460 32.05 -25.00 10.23
CA ALA A 460 32.04 -26.43 10.53
C ALA A 460 33.30 -27.18 10.03
N PHE A 461 33.85 -26.78 8.88
CA PHE A 461 34.97 -27.49 8.26
C PHE A 461 36.38 -27.02 8.71
N GLN A 462 36.49 -26.00 9.57
CA GLN A 462 37.72 -25.47 10.22
C GLN A 462 38.99 -25.23 9.35
N GLY A 463 38.91 -25.39 8.03
CA GLY A 463 40.08 -25.49 7.13
C GLY A 463 40.27 -24.33 6.14
N VAL A 464 39.60 -23.20 6.33
CA VAL A 464 39.72 -22.03 5.42
C VAL A 464 40.37 -20.85 6.13
N PRO A 465 41.70 -20.67 6.05
CA PRO A 465 42.38 -19.44 6.44
C PRO A 465 42.11 -18.36 5.39
N GLY A 466 40.90 -17.80 5.42
CA GLY A 466 40.46 -16.78 4.48
C GLY A 466 39.25 -16.00 5.03
N PRO A 467 38.81 -14.95 4.33
CA PRO A 467 37.66 -14.17 4.72
C PRO A 467 36.37 -15.02 4.63
N LEU A 468 35.95 -15.64 5.74
CA LEU A 468 34.67 -16.37 5.84
C LEU A 468 33.47 -15.52 5.40
N TRP A 469 33.57 -14.20 5.62
CA TRP A 469 32.60 -13.21 5.15
C TRP A 469 32.53 -13.12 3.63
N ALA A 470 33.62 -13.32 2.89
CA ALA A 470 33.63 -13.27 1.42
C ALA A 470 32.84 -14.45 0.86
N ALA A 471 33.10 -15.68 1.33
CA ALA A 471 32.32 -16.86 0.92
C ALA A 471 30.81 -16.69 1.19
N ALA A 472 30.46 -16.12 2.35
CA ALA A 472 29.07 -15.78 2.66
C ALA A 472 28.47 -14.70 1.73
N LEU A 473 29.23 -13.65 1.39
CA LEU A 473 28.81 -12.63 0.42
C LEU A 473 28.63 -13.21 -0.99
N GLY A 474 29.54 -14.07 -1.45
CA GLY A 474 29.44 -14.73 -2.75
C GLY A 474 28.22 -15.65 -2.86
N ALA A 475 27.99 -16.48 -1.83
CA ALA A 475 26.78 -17.30 -1.75
C ALA A 475 25.50 -16.44 -1.68
N GLY A 476 25.52 -15.35 -0.92
CA GLY A 476 24.42 -14.38 -0.87
C GLY A 476 24.15 -13.68 -2.21
N ALA A 477 25.20 -13.35 -2.97
CA ALA A 477 25.09 -12.80 -4.31
C ALA A 477 24.48 -13.81 -5.31
N ILE A 478 24.85 -15.09 -5.24
CA ILE A 478 24.23 -16.16 -6.01
C ILE A 478 22.75 -16.32 -5.63
N GLY A 479 22.44 -16.31 -4.34
CA GLY A 479 21.05 -16.34 -3.86
C GLY A 479 20.23 -15.12 -4.31
N TYR A 480 20.87 -13.95 -4.41
CA TYR A 480 20.25 -12.73 -4.96
C TYR A 480 20.01 -12.83 -6.47
N MET A 481 20.94 -13.39 -7.25
CA MET A 481 20.69 -13.69 -8.67
C MET A 481 19.54 -14.68 -8.85
N GLY A 482 19.45 -15.72 -8.00
CA GLY A 482 18.33 -16.66 -7.98
C GLY A 482 16.98 -15.97 -7.67
N LYS A 483 16.97 -15.05 -6.71
CA LYS A 483 15.82 -14.18 -6.43
C LYS A 483 15.45 -13.30 -7.63
N LEU A 484 16.42 -12.67 -8.29
CA LEU A 484 16.15 -11.85 -9.48
C LEU A 484 15.56 -12.69 -10.62
N ALA A 485 16.12 -13.86 -10.92
CA ALA A 485 15.60 -14.76 -11.94
C ALA A 485 14.17 -15.25 -11.64
N PHE A 486 13.82 -15.40 -10.36
CA PHE A 486 12.46 -15.73 -9.93
C PHE A 486 11.51 -14.52 -10.01
N SER A 487 11.94 -13.35 -9.55
CA SER A 487 11.11 -12.13 -9.43
C SER A 487 10.91 -11.36 -10.73
N TYR A 488 11.77 -11.58 -11.74
CA TYR A 488 11.76 -10.91 -13.04
C TYR A 488 11.67 -11.93 -14.18
N ARG A 489 10.72 -12.87 -14.07
CA ARG A 489 10.41 -13.80 -15.16
C ARG A 489 10.00 -13.00 -16.40
N GLY A 490 10.72 -13.19 -17.50
CA GLY A 490 10.61 -12.43 -18.73
C GLY A 490 10.24 -13.31 -19.92
N GLY A 491 9.47 -12.74 -20.84
CA GLY A 491 8.95 -13.38 -22.05
C GLY A 491 8.22 -12.32 -22.88
N SER A 492 6.95 -12.56 -23.18
CA SER A 492 6.03 -11.54 -23.70
C SER A 492 5.45 -10.68 -22.58
N TYR A 493 5.14 -9.40 -22.90
CA TYR A 493 4.32 -8.51 -22.06
C TYR A 493 2.95 -8.39 -22.75
N PRO A 494 1.92 -9.13 -22.33
CA PRO A 494 0.61 -9.07 -22.96
C PRO A 494 -0.07 -7.72 -22.69
N ASP A 495 -0.78 -7.21 -23.69
CA ASP A 495 -1.63 -6.02 -23.53
C ASP A 495 -2.81 -6.36 -22.62
N THR A 496 -2.95 -5.59 -21.55
CA THR A 496 -3.92 -5.84 -20.46
C THR A 496 -4.69 -4.58 -20.11
N THR A 497 -5.59 -4.65 -19.13
CA THR A 497 -6.25 -3.48 -18.52
C THR A 497 -5.97 -3.49 -17.02
N VAL A 498 -6.07 -2.33 -16.38
CA VAL A 498 -5.93 -2.23 -14.92
C VAL A 498 -6.90 -3.20 -14.23
N ALA A 499 -8.18 -3.23 -14.64
CA ALA A 499 -9.16 -4.12 -14.05
C ALA A 499 -8.82 -5.62 -14.22
N SER A 500 -8.30 -6.06 -15.38
CA SER A 500 -7.94 -7.48 -15.56
C SER A 500 -6.70 -7.88 -14.73
N VAL A 501 -5.76 -6.94 -14.57
CA VAL A 501 -4.56 -7.14 -13.76
C VAL A 501 -4.88 -7.18 -12.26
N LEU A 502 -5.79 -6.33 -11.78
CA LEU A 502 -6.21 -6.30 -10.37
C LEU A 502 -6.90 -7.60 -9.89
N LYS A 503 -7.56 -8.34 -10.79
CA LYS A 503 -8.19 -9.65 -10.52
C LYS A 503 -7.19 -10.78 -10.26
N ARG A 504 -5.90 -10.61 -10.57
CA ARG A 504 -4.90 -11.69 -10.44
C ARG A 504 -4.61 -11.95 -8.96
N VAL A 505 -4.88 -13.19 -8.51
CA VAL A 505 -4.64 -13.64 -7.12
C VAL A 505 -3.24 -14.23 -6.91
N LYS A 506 -2.70 -14.97 -7.89
CA LYS A 506 -1.36 -15.62 -7.85
C LYS A 506 -0.21 -14.64 -8.15
N VAL A 507 -0.12 -13.58 -7.36
CA VAL A 507 0.84 -12.47 -7.47
C VAL A 507 1.27 -12.01 -6.07
N SER A 508 2.47 -11.46 -5.94
CA SER A 508 2.98 -10.90 -4.69
C SER A 508 4.01 -9.79 -4.95
N GLY A 509 4.57 -9.19 -3.89
CA GLY A 509 5.74 -8.32 -4.03
C GLY A 509 6.96 -9.06 -4.59
N VAL A 510 7.08 -10.37 -4.39
CA VAL A 510 8.20 -11.19 -4.89
C VAL A 510 7.93 -11.67 -6.32
N ARG A 511 6.72 -12.19 -6.57
CA ARG A 511 6.31 -12.79 -7.84
C ARG A 511 5.57 -11.76 -8.70
N GLY A 512 6.31 -11.11 -9.59
CA GLY A 512 5.75 -10.17 -10.57
C GLY A 512 5.13 -10.90 -11.78
N VAL A 513 4.03 -10.36 -12.31
CA VAL A 513 3.38 -10.81 -13.55
C VAL A 513 3.74 -9.84 -14.68
N PRO A 514 4.31 -10.28 -15.81
CA PRO A 514 4.61 -9.36 -16.91
C PRO A 514 3.31 -8.82 -17.52
N VAL A 515 3.25 -7.49 -17.69
CA VAL A 515 2.09 -6.77 -18.23
C VAL A 515 2.52 -5.64 -19.14
N ARG A 516 1.67 -5.32 -20.11
CA ARG A 516 1.69 -4.07 -20.86
C ARG A 516 0.34 -3.36 -20.67
N LEU A 517 0.39 -2.07 -20.34
CA LEU A 517 -0.79 -1.20 -20.19
C LEU A 517 -0.61 0.06 -21.04
N GLU A 518 -1.73 0.66 -21.45
CA GLU A 518 -1.76 1.99 -22.04
C GLU A 518 -2.75 2.86 -21.28
N GLY A 519 -2.32 4.08 -20.94
CA GLY A 519 -3.10 4.97 -20.09
C GLY A 519 -2.48 6.35 -19.95
N THR A 520 -3.19 7.25 -19.28
CA THR A 520 -2.75 8.64 -19.04
C THR A 520 -2.13 8.76 -17.66
N ILE A 521 -1.00 9.45 -17.56
CA ILE A 521 -0.42 9.81 -16.26
C ILE A 521 -1.20 10.98 -15.67
N ILE A 522 -1.73 10.82 -14.46
CA ILE A 522 -2.67 11.79 -13.87
C ILE A 522 -2.10 12.57 -12.69
N GLY A 523 -1.00 12.09 -12.11
CA GLY A 523 -0.51 12.57 -10.82
C GLY A 523 0.68 11.74 -10.34
N ARG A 524 1.15 12.08 -9.13
CA ARG A 524 2.33 11.47 -8.51
C ARG A 524 1.93 10.29 -7.62
N GLY A 525 2.82 9.30 -7.50
CA GLY A 525 2.61 8.13 -6.63
C GLY A 525 2.45 8.49 -5.15
N SER A 526 3.01 9.62 -4.73
CA SER A 526 2.60 10.32 -3.50
C SER A 526 1.99 11.70 -3.84
N PRO A 527 0.71 11.97 -3.51
CA PRO A 527 -0.01 13.16 -3.93
C PRO A 527 0.71 14.45 -3.54
N GLY A 528 0.94 15.31 -4.52
CA GLY A 528 1.63 16.58 -4.39
C GLY A 528 3.14 16.46 -4.17
N PHE A 529 3.67 15.27 -3.83
CA PHE A 529 5.05 15.12 -3.39
C PHE A 529 6.04 15.41 -4.52
N VAL A 530 6.63 16.61 -4.55
CA VAL A 530 7.45 17.10 -5.67
C VAL A 530 8.66 16.20 -5.96
N LEU A 531 9.14 15.45 -4.96
CA LEU A 531 10.25 14.49 -5.07
C LEU A 531 9.82 13.05 -5.37
N SER A 532 8.52 12.77 -5.57
CA SER A 532 8.01 11.47 -6.02
C SER A 532 8.43 11.21 -7.47
N GLU A 533 9.28 10.21 -7.63
CA GLU A 533 9.63 9.58 -8.91
C GLU A 533 8.49 8.70 -9.44
N ASP A 534 7.72 8.11 -8.53
CA ASP A 534 6.57 7.27 -8.82
C ASP A 534 5.41 8.09 -9.42
N MET A 535 4.62 7.46 -10.28
CA MET A 535 3.52 8.07 -11.02
C MET A 535 2.26 7.23 -10.92
N VAL A 536 1.09 7.81 -11.21
CA VAL A 536 -0.17 7.05 -11.35
C VAL A 536 -0.59 7.01 -12.81
N LEU A 537 -0.85 5.81 -13.35
CA LEU A 537 -1.34 5.60 -14.72
C LEU A 537 -2.80 5.15 -14.70
N GLN A 538 -3.65 5.84 -15.45
CA GLN A 538 -5.08 5.58 -15.57
C GLN A 538 -5.48 5.13 -16.99
N ASP A 539 -6.23 4.02 -17.08
CA ASP A 539 -6.88 3.55 -18.30
C ASP A 539 -8.42 3.74 -18.23
N GLY A 540 -9.17 3.15 -19.17
CA GLY A 540 -10.64 3.22 -19.20
C GLY A 540 -11.37 2.35 -18.15
N THR A 541 -10.63 1.54 -17.39
CA THR A 541 -11.13 0.56 -16.42
C THR A 541 -10.76 0.91 -14.97
N GLY A 542 -9.67 1.64 -14.78
CA GLY A 542 -9.16 2.05 -13.48
C GLY A 542 -7.79 2.71 -13.58
N PHE A 543 -7.04 2.72 -12.49
CA PHE A 543 -5.64 3.18 -12.47
C PHE A 543 -4.75 2.30 -11.58
N VAL A 544 -3.45 2.42 -11.77
CA VAL A 544 -2.42 1.69 -11.02
C VAL A 544 -1.18 2.55 -10.84
N LEU A 545 -0.43 2.30 -9.76
CA LEU A 545 0.88 2.92 -9.58
C LEU A 545 1.90 2.39 -10.58
N LEU A 546 2.77 3.30 -11.01
CA LEU A 546 4.00 3.00 -11.71
C LEU A 546 5.18 3.29 -10.76
N ASP A 547 5.84 2.22 -10.34
CA ASP A 547 7.09 2.27 -9.58
C ASP A 547 8.25 2.50 -10.58
N TYR A 548 8.99 3.60 -10.38
CA TYR A 548 10.04 4.06 -11.31
C TYR A 548 11.39 4.28 -10.60
N GLU A 549 12.01 3.21 -10.14
CA GLU A 549 13.38 3.27 -9.63
C GLU A 549 14.41 3.68 -10.71
N GLN A 550 15.32 4.59 -10.37
CA GLN A 550 16.59 4.76 -11.09
C GLN A 550 17.63 3.75 -10.61
N PRO A 551 18.67 3.46 -11.42
CA PRO A 551 19.82 2.64 -11.03
C PRO A 551 20.47 2.98 -9.69
N LEU A 552 20.41 4.26 -9.27
CA LEU A 552 20.84 4.74 -7.97
C LEU A 552 19.74 5.64 -7.40
N ALA A 553 19.32 5.39 -6.16
CA ALA A 553 18.22 6.11 -5.51
C ALA A 553 18.38 7.65 -5.48
N LEU A 554 19.63 8.16 -5.47
CA LEU A 554 19.89 9.60 -5.50
C LEU A 554 19.45 10.28 -6.82
N PHE A 555 19.30 9.54 -7.91
CA PHE A 555 18.82 10.06 -9.18
C PHE A 555 17.28 10.13 -9.26
N ASN A 556 16.56 9.44 -8.36
CA ASN A 556 15.09 9.46 -8.32
C ASN A 556 14.56 10.90 -8.19
N TRP A 557 15.14 11.70 -7.29
CA TRP A 557 14.77 13.11 -7.10
C TRP A 557 15.01 13.97 -8.34
N GLY A 558 16.11 13.72 -9.06
CA GLY A 558 16.40 14.43 -10.32
C GLY A 558 15.35 14.17 -11.38
N PHE A 559 14.89 12.93 -11.51
CA PHE A 559 13.78 12.56 -12.38
C PHE A 559 12.43 13.14 -11.91
N ALA A 560 12.15 13.04 -10.61
CA ALA A 560 10.91 13.53 -9.99
C ALA A 560 10.68 15.04 -10.20
N ILE A 561 11.75 15.84 -10.13
CA ILE A 561 11.69 17.28 -10.38
C ILE A 561 11.63 17.58 -11.89
N SER A 562 12.52 16.98 -12.69
CA SER A 562 12.75 17.44 -14.07
C SER A 562 11.91 16.76 -15.16
N LYS A 563 11.29 15.60 -14.89
CA LYS A 563 10.56 14.81 -15.89
C LYS A 563 9.12 14.53 -15.54
N VAL A 564 8.81 14.18 -14.29
CA VAL A 564 7.43 13.83 -13.88
C VAL A 564 6.41 14.94 -14.20
N PRO A 565 6.66 16.25 -13.96
CA PRO A 565 5.71 17.31 -14.31
C PRO A 565 5.35 17.33 -15.81
N GLY A 566 6.31 17.03 -16.68
CA GLY A 566 6.10 16.97 -18.12
C GLY A 566 5.42 15.69 -18.62
N LEU A 567 5.30 14.66 -17.78
CA LEU A 567 4.60 13.41 -18.09
C LEU A 567 3.14 13.42 -17.63
N ILE A 568 2.81 14.16 -16.57
CA ILE A 568 1.42 14.35 -16.12
C ILE A 568 0.59 14.95 -17.27
N GLY A 569 -0.61 14.41 -17.47
CA GLY A 569 -1.52 14.70 -18.59
C GLY A 569 -1.23 13.91 -19.88
N ARG A 570 -0.11 13.20 -20.00
CA ARG A 570 0.23 12.45 -21.22
C ARG A 570 -0.28 11.01 -21.20
N THR A 571 -0.80 10.56 -22.34
CA THR A 571 -1.04 9.14 -22.61
C THR A 571 0.28 8.47 -23.01
N ILE A 572 0.62 7.37 -22.33
CA ILE A 572 1.80 6.54 -22.59
C ILE A 572 1.43 5.06 -22.52
N ALA A 573 2.18 4.22 -23.22
CA ALA A 573 2.18 2.78 -22.97
C ALA A 573 3.37 2.39 -22.08
N VAL A 574 3.17 1.42 -21.20
CA VAL A 574 4.16 0.94 -20.23
C VAL A 574 4.26 -0.58 -20.26
N GLU A 575 5.49 -1.08 -20.18
CA GLU A 575 5.84 -2.49 -19.98
C GLU A 575 6.47 -2.63 -18.60
N GLY A 576 6.11 -3.68 -17.86
CA GLY A 576 6.67 -3.93 -16.54
C GLY A 576 6.16 -5.20 -15.90
N TRP A 577 6.39 -5.33 -14.60
CA TRP A 577 5.86 -6.42 -13.80
C TRP A 577 4.82 -5.87 -12.82
N TYR A 578 3.58 -6.30 -12.96
CA TYR A 578 2.57 -6.09 -11.94
C TYR A 578 2.94 -6.87 -10.67
N ARG A 579 2.96 -6.17 -9.55
CA ARG A 579 3.20 -6.69 -8.21
C ARG A 579 2.04 -6.28 -7.31
N ARG A 580 1.75 -7.12 -6.33
CA ARG A 580 0.70 -6.85 -5.33
C ARG A 580 1.28 -6.88 -3.92
N ALA A 581 1.22 -5.73 -3.28
CA ALA A 581 1.32 -5.53 -1.84
C ALA A 581 -0.06 -5.00 -1.36
N PRO A 582 -0.23 -4.37 -0.19
CA PRO A 582 -1.49 -3.69 0.17
C PRO A 582 -1.94 -2.68 -0.90
N VAL A 583 -0.98 -2.05 -1.58
CA VAL A 583 -1.21 -1.25 -2.77
C VAL A 583 -0.72 -2.02 -4.02
N PRO A 584 -1.53 -2.14 -5.08
CA PRO A 584 -1.09 -2.66 -6.39
C PRO A 584 -0.19 -1.68 -7.14
N TYR A 585 0.91 -2.18 -7.74
CA TYR A 585 1.82 -1.36 -8.54
C TYR A 585 2.44 -2.14 -9.70
N ILE A 586 2.97 -1.43 -10.68
CA ILE A 586 3.75 -1.97 -11.79
C ILE A 586 5.18 -1.46 -11.68
N GLU A 587 6.12 -2.37 -11.45
CA GLU A 587 7.54 -2.09 -11.54
C GLU A 587 7.93 -1.92 -13.02
N LEU A 588 8.30 -0.71 -13.41
CA LEU A 588 8.50 -0.38 -14.82
C LEU A 588 9.74 -1.03 -15.42
N ARG A 589 9.56 -1.69 -16.57
CA ARG A 589 10.64 -2.18 -17.44
C ARG A 589 10.96 -1.19 -18.55
N ALA A 590 9.94 -0.67 -19.21
CA ALA A 590 10.06 0.34 -20.25
C ALA A 590 8.77 1.15 -20.36
N ARG A 591 8.86 2.32 -20.95
CA ARG A 591 7.71 3.15 -21.33
C ARG A 591 7.86 3.65 -22.76
N TYR A 592 6.75 3.96 -23.40
CA TYR A 592 6.67 4.39 -24.79
C TYR A 592 6.09 5.80 -24.83
N GLU A 593 6.92 6.76 -25.24
CA GLU A 593 6.58 8.17 -25.39
C GLU A 593 6.63 8.52 -26.87
N GLY A 594 5.47 8.80 -27.51
CA GLY A 594 5.43 9.17 -28.93
C GLY A 594 6.09 8.14 -29.88
N GLY A 595 5.89 6.85 -29.61
CA GLY A 595 6.53 5.74 -30.34
C GLY A 595 7.98 5.43 -29.93
N ARG A 596 8.64 6.28 -29.13
CA ARG A 596 10.00 6.04 -28.65
C ARG A 596 9.98 5.19 -27.37
N ARG A 597 10.67 4.05 -27.39
CA ARG A 597 10.91 3.22 -26.21
C ARG A 597 11.99 3.83 -25.30
N VAL A 598 11.64 4.09 -24.04
CA VAL A 598 12.52 4.54 -22.97
C VAL A 598 12.64 3.41 -21.94
N VAL A 599 13.84 2.85 -21.79
CA VAL A 599 14.08 1.67 -20.93
C VAL A 599 14.43 2.10 -19.50
N CYS A 600 13.81 1.44 -18.52
CA CYS A 600 14.08 1.61 -17.10
C CYS A 600 15.24 0.68 -16.73
N ARG A 601 16.36 1.25 -16.27
CA ARG A 601 17.62 0.51 -16.02
C ARG A 601 17.76 -0.06 -14.60
N ALA A 602 16.67 -0.08 -13.82
CA ALA A 602 16.67 -0.60 -12.45
C ALA A 602 17.05 -2.09 -12.39
N LEU A 603 16.49 -2.91 -13.29
CA LEU A 603 16.81 -4.34 -13.34
C LEU A 603 18.28 -4.58 -13.74
N GLU A 604 18.80 -3.86 -14.74
CA GLU A 604 20.23 -3.91 -15.09
C GLU A 604 21.12 -3.54 -13.89
N ALA A 605 20.74 -2.51 -13.12
CA ALA A 605 21.47 -2.12 -11.93
C ALA A 605 21.46 -3.20 -10.85
N LYS A 606 20.29 -3.82 -10.58
CA LYS A 606 20.14 -4.96 -9.66
C LYS A 606 21.02 -6.15 -10.09
N ILE A 607 21.09 -6.44 -11.39
CA ILE A 607 21.94 -7.50 -11.96
C ILE A 607 23.44 -7.15 -11.85
N VAL A 608 23.85 -5.93 -12.24
CA VAL A 608 25.25 -5.48 -12.15
C VAL A 608 25.72 -5.47 -10.70
N PHE A 609 24.87 -5.06 -9.75
CA PHE A 609 25.17 -5.13 -8.32
C PHE A 609 25.39 -6.58 -7.85
N ALA A 610 24.55 -7.52 -8.29
CA ALA A 610 24.73 -8.94 -7.97
C ALA A 610 26.07 -9.50 -8.49
N PHE A 611 26.45 -9.18 -9.74
CA PHE A 611 27.75 -9.55 -10.30
C PHE A 611 28.93 -8.86 -9.59
N ALA A 612 28.79 -7.59 -9.20
CA ALA A 612 29.82 -6.86 -8.48
C ALA A 612 30.08 -7.45 -7.08
N LEU A 613 29.03 -7.84 -6.34
CA LEU A 613 29.16 -8.56 -5.08
C LEU A 613 29.87 -9.91 -5.26
N LEU A 614 29.53 -10.67 -6.30
CA LEU A 614 30.16 -11.95 -6.61
C LEU A 614 31.63 -11.78 -6.99
N ALA A 615 31.95 -10.80 -7.85
CA ALA A 615 33.34 -10.51 -8.24
C ALA A 615 34.19 -10.04 -7.05
N GLY A 616 33.65 -9.18 -6.19
CA GLY A 616 34.30 -8.74 -4.96
C GLY A 616 34.54 -9.91 -3.99
N SER A 617 33.59 -10.83 -3.85
CA SER A 617 33.77 -12.09 -3.11
C SER A 617 34.91 -12.93 -3.68
N VAL A 618 34.97 -13.15 -5.00
CA VAL A 618 36.02 -13.94 -5.64
C VAL A 618 37.39 -13.29 -5.46
N ALA A 619 37.50 -11.97 -5.62
CA ALA A 619 38.74 -11.24 -5.43
C ALA A 619 39.25 -11.28 -3.97
N ALA A 620 38.34 -11.16 -2.99
CA ALA A 620 38.68 -11.30 -1.57
C ALA A 620 39.12 -12.73 -1.21
N LEU A 621 38.51 -13.76 -1.81
CA LEU A 621 38.95 -15.15 -1.64
C LEU A 621 40.30 -15.44 -2.33
N ALA A 622 40.64 -14.69 -3.39
CA ALA A 622 41.92 -14.77 -4.08
C ALA A 622 43.04 -13.94 -3.42
N GLY A 623 42.76 -13.25 -2.31
CA GLY A 623 43.76 -12.43 -1.60
C GLY A 623 44.15 -11.13 -2.32
N LEU A 624 43.27 -10.57 -3.15
CA LEU A 624 43.50 -9.32 -3.89
C LEU A 624 43.16 -8.05 -3.06
N PHE A 625 42.82 -8.20 -1.78
CA PHE A 625 42.39 -7.15 -0.84
C PHE A 625 42.91 -7.42 0.58
#